data_AF-A0A969K7E5-F1
#
_entry.id   AF-A0A969K7E5-F1
#
_cell.length_a   1.000
_cell.length_b   1.000
_cell.length_c   1.000
_cell.angle_alpha   90.00
_cell.angle_beta   90.00
_cell.angle_gamma   90.00
#
_symmetry.space_group_name_H-M   'P 1'
#
loop_
_entity.id
_entity.type
_entity.pdbx_description
1 polymer ?
#
loop_
_entity_poly.entity_id
_entity_poly.type
_entity_poly.pdbx_seq_one_letter_code
_entity_poly.pdbx_strand_id
1 'polypeptide(L)'
;MIVLYQYPGIARGATLSPPCAKVQMALAYKALAYRVHDCSTPMEVKRVNPRGRVPALRIDDAIVVDSSDILSHLDVIQPAPPLMPDSQQDQAMAQVLEDWADEALYFYGLYLRWCTPDGFARMKSVVLSKMPFPVRLIVPVIARRETAKRSRAQGVGLKDARRSCGNSVRRWMRS
;
A
#
# COMPACT_ATOMS: atom_id res chain seq x y z
N MET A 1 0.41 -4.17 -23.88
CA MET A 1 -0.79 -3.97 -23.00
C MET A 1 -0.35 -3.94 -21.54
N ILE A 2 -0.79 -2.96 -20.75
CA ILE A 2 -0.37 -2.79 -19.34
C ILE A 2 -1.33 -3.53 -18.39
N VAL A 3 -0.78 -4.36 -17.50
CA VAL A 3 -1.52 -5.08 -16.45
C VAL A 3 -0.87 -4.86 -15.09
N LEU A 4 -1.61 -4.26 -14.16
CA LEU A 4 -1.22 -4.10 -12.76
C LEU A 4 -1.72 -5.28 -11.92
N TYR A 5 -0.77 -6.03 -11.35
CA TYR A 5 -1.01 -7.05 -10.35
C TYR A 5 -1.00 -6.44 -8.95
N GLN A 6 -2.07 -6.67 -8.17
CA GLN A 6 -2.23 -6.06 -6.85
C GLN A 6 -3.01 -6.95 -5.88
N TYR A 7 -3.06 -6.53 -4.62
CA TYR A 7 -4.00 -7.10 -3.66
C TYR A 7 -5.41 -6.54 -3.88
N PRO A 8 -6.45 -7.40 -3.78
CA PRO A 8 -7.84 -6.97 -3.91
C PRO A 8 -8.19 -5.90 -2.88
N GLY A 9 -8.95 -4.91 -3.32
CA GLY A 9 -9.48 -3.86 -2.45
C GLY A 9 -10.97 -3.96 -2.17
N ILE A 10 -11.47 -2.83 -1.65
CA ILE A 10 -12.84 -2.64 -1.20
C ILE A 10 -13.83 -2.67 -2.38
N ALA A 11 -13.48 -1.92 -3.42
CA ALA A 11 -14.22 -1.80 -4.68
C ALA A 11 -13.40 -2.40 -5.83
N ARG A 12 -14.06 -2.66 -6.97
CA ARG A 12 -13.40 -3.14 -8.18
C ARG A 12 -12.33 -2.15 -8.62
N GLY A 13 -11.12 -2.63 -8.84
CA GLY A 13 -9.99 -1.80 -9.23
C GLY A 13 -9.37 -0.99 -8.08
N ALA A 14 -9.95 -0.96 -6.88
CA ALA A 14 -9.32 -0.34 -5.72
C ALA A 14 -8.35 -1.31 -5.04
N THR A 15 -7.39 -0.78 -4.27
CA THR A 15 -6.47 -1.58 -3.45
C THR A 15 -6.35 -1.00 -2.04
N LEU A 16 -6.13 -1.86 -1.05
CA LEU A 16 -5.84 -1.46 0.34
C LEU A 16 -4.33 -1.38 0.63
N SER A 17 -3.51 -1.79 -0.34
CA SER A 17 -2.06 -1.82 -0.25
C SER A 17 -1.48 -0.48 -0.70
N PRO A 18 -0.80 0.30 0.19
CA PRO A 18 -0.19 1.57 -0.18
C PRO A 18 0.73 1.53 -1.42
N PRO A 19 1.67 0.57 -1.59
CA PRO A 19 2.52 0.55 -2.78
C PRO A 19 1.72 0.25 -4.06
N CYS A 20 0.63 -0.53 -3.98
CA CYS A 20 -0.24 -0.73 -5.14
C CYS A 20 -1.02 0.56 -5.47
N ALA A 21 -1.50 1.29 -4.46
CA ALA A 21 -2.18 2.56 -4.65
C ALA A 21 -1.25 3.62 -5.26
N LYS A 22 0.02 3.64 -4.83
CA LYS A 22 1.08 4.48 -5.43
C LYS A 22 1.21 4.24 -6.94
N VAL A 23 1.28 2.99 -7.37
CA VAL A 23 1.36 2.65 -8.82
C VAL A 23 0.08 3.04 -9.56
N GLN A 24 -1.10 2.83 -8.97
CA GLN A 24 -2.36 3.29 -9.59
C GLN A 24 -2.39 4.80 -9.81
N MET A 25 -1.93 5.57 -8.81
CA MET A 25 -1.85 7.02 -8.89
C MET A 25 -0.87 7.45 -9.98
N ALA A 26 0.30 6.80 -10.08
CA ALA A 26 1.28 7.08 -11.13
C ALA A 26 0.72 6.80 -12.54
N LEU A 27 0.06 5.66 -12.73
CA LEU A 27 -0.59 5.31 -14.00
C LEU A 27 -1.70 6.31 -14.37
N ALA A 28 -2.51 6.71 -13.39
CA ALA A 28 -3.57 7.69 -13.60
C ALA A 28 -3.00 9.08 -13.93
N TYR A 29 -1.96 9.52 -13.22
CA TYR A 29 -1.28 10.79 -13.46
C TYR A 29 -0.67 10.87 -14.86
N LYS A 30 -0.08 9.77 -15.33
CA LYS A 30 0.42 9.65 -16.71
C LYS A 30 -0.66 9.42 -17.77
N ALA A 31 -1.93 9.30 -17.37
CA ALA A 31 -3.04 8.94 -18.26
C ALA A 31 -2.81 7.62 -19.04
N LEU A 32 -2.11 6.66 -18.44
CA LEU A 32 -1.85 5.35 -19.03
C LEU A 32 -3.05 4.42 -18.84
N ALA A 33 -3.52 3.82 -19.93
CA ALA A 33 -4.56 2.80 -19.87
C ALA A 33 -3.98 1.47 -19.36
N TYR A 34 -4.59 0.90 -18.32
CA TYR A 34 -4.16 -0.37 -17.74
C TYR A 34 -5.34 -1.23 -17.30
N ARG A 35 -5.10 -2.52 -17.13
CA ARG A 35 -6.03 -3.43 -16.45
C ARG A 35 -5.50 -3.82 -15.08
N VAL A 36 -6.41 -4.04 -14.14
CA VAL A 36 -6.08 -4.56 -12.82
C VAL A 36 -6.31 -6.07 -12.80
N HIS A 37 -5.35 -6.80 -12.23
CA HIS A 37 -5.47 -8.20 -11.86
C HIS A 37 -5.31 -8.34 -10.34
N ASP A 38 -6.40 -8.68 -9.66
CA ASP A 38 -6.40 -8.87 -8.21
C ASP A 38 -5.89 -10.27 -7.85
N CYS A 39 -4.66 -10.33 -7.33
CA CYS A 39 -4.07 -11.56 -6.80
C CYS A 39 -4.73 -11.91 -5.45
N SER A 40 -5.55 -12.95 -5.45
CA SER A 40 -6.30 -13.38 -4.26
C SER A 40 -5.56 -14.46 -3.45
N THR A 41 -4.53 -15.08 -4.03
CA THR A 41 -3.76 -16.15 -3.38
C THR A 41 -2.26 -15.84 -3.32
N PRO A 42 -1.52 -16.35 -2.31
CA PRO A 42 -0.06 -16.24 -2.26
C PRO A 42 0.64 -16.85 -3.49
N MET A 43 0.05 -17.89 -4.10
CA MET A 43 0.60 -18.53 -5.29
C MET A 43 0.53 -17.61 -6.51
N GLU A 44 -0.59 -16.91 -6.73
CA GLU A 44 -0.72 -15.92 -7.80
C GLU A 44 0.31 -14.79 -7.65
N VAL A 45 0.49 -14.29 -6.42
CA VAL A 45 1.50 -13.28 -6.11
C VAL A 45 2.91 -13.80 -6.46
N LYS A 46 3.24 -15.05 -6.06
CA LYS A 46 4.56 -15.64 -6.33
C LYS A 46 4.83 -15.89 -7.82
N ARG A 47 3.79 -16.10 -8.64
CA ARG A 47 3.94 -16.26 -10.10
C ARG A 47 4.42 -14.99 -10.78
N VAL A 48 4.06 -13.81 -10.27
CA VAL A 48 4.47 -12.52 -10.84
C VAL A 48 5.66 -11.90 -10.13
N ASN A 49 5.86 -12.21 -8.84
CA ASN A 49 7.00 -11.77 -8.06
C ASN A 49 7.46 -12.90 -7.13
N PRO A 50 8.60 -13.55 -7.38
CA PRO A 50 9.13 -14.62 -6.54
C PRO A 50 9.31 -14.22 -5.07
N ARG A 51 9.49 -12.92 -4.77
CA ARG A 51 9.57 -12.38 -3.40
C ARG A 51 8.22 -12.39 -2.66
N GLY A 52 7.13 -12.74 -3.33
CA GLY A 52 5.81 -12.89 -2.73
C GLY A 52 5.13 -11.58 -2.37
N ARG A 53 5.38 -10.51 -3.15
CA ARG A 53 4.78 -9.19 -2.92
C ARG A 53 4.27 -8.56 -4.22
N VAL A 54 3.25 -7.73 -4.09
CA VAL A 54 2.75 -6.84 -5.15
C VAL A 54 2.87 -5.39 -4.64
N PRO A 55 2.98 -4.37 -5.51
CA PRO A 55 2.65 -4.38 -6.95
C PRO A 55 3.64 -5.14 -7.84
N ALA A 56 3.13 -5.63 -8.96
CA ALA A 56 3.92 -6.00 -10.14
C ALA A 56 3.20 -5.46 -11.39
N LEU A 57 3.94 -4.89 -12.32
CA LEU A 57 3.40 -4.31 -13.56
C LEU A 57 3.90 -5.13 -14.74
N ARG A 58 2.98 -5.72 -15.50
CA ARG A 58 3.32 -6.28 -16.81
C ARG A 58 3.14 -5.20 -17.87
N ILE A 59 4.18 -4.98 -18.65
CA ILE A 59 4.15 -4.15 -19.85
C ILE A 59 4.66 -5.04 -20.98
N ASP A 60 3.74 -5.38 -21.88
CA ASP A 60 3.98 -6.34 -22.96
C ASP A 60 4.46 -7.69 -22.39
N ASP A 61 5.69 -8.13 -22.72
CA ASP A 61 6.24 -9.41 -22.24
C ASP A 61 7.09 -9.29 -20.97
N ALA A 62 7.36 -8.06 -20.50
CA ALA A 62 8.19 -7.81 -19.33
C ALA A 62 7.33 -7.61 -18.07
N ILE A 63 7.82 -8.12 -16.93
CA ILE A 63 7.24 -7.85 -15.60
C ILE A 63 8.24 -7.05 -14.79
N VAL A 64 7.82 -5.86 -14.36
CA VAL A 64 8.55 -5.03 -13.40
C VAL A 64 7.90 -5.21 -12.02
N VAL A 65 8.71 -5.48 -11.01
CA VAL A 65 8.26 -5.68 -9.62
C VAL A 65 8.79 -4.54 -8.76
N ASP A 66 8.18 -4.34 -7.60
CA ASP A 66 8.47 -3.20 -6.70
C ASP A 66 7.91 -1.86 -7.21
N SER A 67 7.29 -1.08 -6.33
CA SER A 67 6.64 0.16 -6.75
C SER A 67 7.62 1.20 -7.27
N SER A 68 8.82 1.31 -6.71
CA SER A 68 9.79 2.36 -7.07
C SER A 68 10.43 2.06 -8.42
N ASP A 69 10.74 0.79 -8.67
CA ASP A 69 11.20 0.30 -9.97
C ASP A 69 10.12 0.45 -11.04
N ILE A 70 8.86 0.15 -10.71
CA ILE A 70 7.72 0.37 -11.61
C ILE A 70 7.62 1.85 -12.00
N LEU A 71 7.66 2.77 -11.03
CA LEU A 71 7.57 4.21 -11.32
C LEU A 71 8.73 4.69 -12.19
N SER A 72 9.96 4.27 -11.89
CA SER A 72 11.14 4.58 -12.70
C SER A 72 10.98 4.06 -14.14
N HIS A 73 10.48 2.84 -14.30
CA HIS A 73 10.23 2.27 -15.61
C HIS A 73 9.11 3.01 -16.37
N LEU A 74 8.08 3.49 -15.67
CA LEU A 74 7.02 4.31 -16.28
C LEU A 74 7.55 5.65 -16.81
N ASP A 75 8.51 6.27 -16.11
CA ASP A 75 9.18 7.49 -16.61
C ASP A 75 10.06 7.21 -17.84
N VAL A 76 10.65 6.02 -17.97
CA VAL A 76 11.40 5.63 -19.17
C VAL A 76 10.48 5.47 -20.38
N ILE A 77 9.36 4.76 -20.24
CA ILE A 77 8.45 4.49 -21.37
C ILE A 77 7.58 5.69 -21.74
N GLN A 78 7.24 6.54 -20.77
CA GLN A 78 6.47 7.76 -20.97
C GLN A 78 7.02 8.89 -20.10
N PRO A 79 8.03 9.64 -20.60
CA PRO A 79 8.71 10.67 -19.81
C PRO A 79 7.82 11.81 -19.32
N ALA A 80 6.74 12.13 -20.04
CA ALA A 80 5.83 13.22 -19.70
C ALA A 80 4.41 12.71 -19.34
N PRO A 81 3.78 13.21 -18.25
CA PRO A 81 4.37 14.08 -17.23
C PRO A 81 5.37 13.30 -16.32
N PRO A 82 6.45 13.94 -15.85
CA PRO A 82 7.45 13.27 -15.02
C PRO A 82 6.88 12.93 -13.64
N LEU A 83 7.24 11.75 -13.10
CA LEU A 83 6.83 11.35 -11.74
C LEU A 83 7.78 11.88 -10.67
N MET A 84 9.03 12.12 -11.05
CA MET A 84 10.06 12.68 -10.17
C MET A 84 10.36 14.14 -10.53
N PRO A 85 10.78 14.95 -9.55
CA PRO A 85 11.28 16.30 -9.81
C PRO A 85 12.54 16.31 -10.71
N ASP A 86 12.82 17.45 -11.35
CA ASP A 86 13.99 17.58 -12.25
C ASP A 86 15.31 17.70 -11.49
N SER A 87 15.32 18.33 -10.30
CA SER A 87 16.55 18.57 -9.55
C SER A 87 16.99 17.34 -8.76
N GLN A 88 18.30 17.08 -8.74
CA GLN A 88 18.85 15.94 -7.98
C GLN A 88 18.56 16.06 -6.48
N GLN A 89 18.55 17.29 -5.95
CA GLN A 89 18.23 17.57 -4.55
C GLN A 89 16.76 17.21 -4.24
N ASP A 90 15.84 17.58 -5.11
CA ASP A 90 14.42 17.29 -4.92
C ASP A 90 14.12 15.79 -5.14
N GLN A 91 14.84 15.13 -6.04
CA GLN A 91 14.76 13.67 -6.20
C GLN A 91 15.21 12.95 -4.92
N ALA A 92 16.33 13.37 -4.33
CA ALA A 92 16.80 12.82 -3.07
C ALA A 92 15.78 13.05 -1.94
N MET A 93 15.19 14.25 -1.87
CA MET A 93 14.13 14.54 -0.90
C MET A 93 12.89 13.68 -1.12
N ALA A 94 12.45 13.51 -2.37
CA ALA A 94 11.32 12.66 -2.71
C ALA A 94 11.56 11.20 -2.29
N GLN A 95 12.77 10.68 -2.48
CA GLN A 95 13.14 9.34 -2.03
C GLN A 95 13.13 9.22 -0.49
N VAL A 96 13.66 10.22 0.23
CA VAL A 96 13.58 10.23 1.70
C VAL A 96 12.14 10.26 2.21
N LEU A 97 11.27 11.04 1.56
CA LEU A 97 9.85 11.10 1.91
C LEU A 97 9.13 9.77 1.62
N GLU A 98 9.49 9.11 0.53
CA GLU A 98 8.99 7.78 0.19
C GLU A 98 9.41 6.75 1.24
N ASP A 99 10.70 6.66 1.56
CA ASP A 99 11.23 5.74 2.57
C ASP A 99 10.56 5.98 3.93
N TRP A 100 10.41 7.24 4.33
CA TRP A 100 9.70 7.60 5.55
C TRP A 100 8.22 7.15 5.52
N ALA A 101 7.54 7.29 4.38
CA ALA A 101 6.16 6.86 4.26
C ALA A 101 6.03 5.33 4.38
N ASP A 102 6.94 4.58 3.76
CA ASP A 102 6.94 3.12 3.79
C ASP A 102 7.34 2.57 5.18
N GLU A 103 8.25 3.23 5.88
CA GLU A 103 8.70 2.81 7.21
C GLU A 103 7.81 3.27 8.36
N ALA A 104 7.22 4.47 8.28
CA ALA A 104 6.42 5.04 9.36
C ALA A 104 4.93 5.04 9.02
N LEU A 105 4.54 5.74 7.94
CA LEU A 105 3.13 5.99 7.61
C LEU A 105 2.36 4.68 7.34
N TYR A 106 3.03 3.70 6.73
CA TYR A 106 2.49 2.36 6.52
C TYR A 106 1.95 1.72 7.81
N PHE A 107 2.73 1.74 8.90
CA PHE A 107 2.34 1.12 10.16
C PHE A 107 1.24 1.89 10.88
N TYR A 108 1.19 3.22 10.72
CA TYR A 108 0.04 4.01 11.16
C TYR A 108 -1.24 3.62 10.41
N GLY A 109 -1.17 3.47 9.09
CA GLY A 109 -2.30 3.00 8.28
C GLY A 109 -2.79 1.62 8.71
N LEU A 110 -1.87 0.67 8.95
CA LEU A 110 -2.20 -0.66 9.47
C LEU A 110 -2.87 -0.60 10.84
N TYR A 111 -2.31 0.19 11.76
CA TYR A 111 -2.86 0.36 13.11
C TYR A 111 -4.27 0.94 13.06
N LEU A 112 -4.48 2.01 12.28
CA LEU A 112 -5.78 2.65 12.16
C LEU A 112 -6.82 1.69 11.60
N ARG A 113 -6.48 0.91 10.56
CA ARG A 113 -7.41 -0.04 9.92
C ARG A 113 -7.75 -1.25 10.80
N TRP A 114 -6.80 -1.80 11.55
CA TRP A 114 -6.98 -3.12 12.19
C TRP A 114 -7.04 -3.07 13.72
N CYS A 115 -6.44 -2.05 14.35
CA CYS A 115 -6.31 -1.99 15.81
C CYS A 115 -7.39 -1.13 16.46
N THR A 116 -7.83 -0.05 15.80
CA THR A 116 -8.89 0.83 16.32
C THR A 116 -10.28 0.20 16.16
N PRO A 117 -11.24 0.48 17.07
CA PRO A 117 -12.60 -0.03 16.96
C PRO A 117 -13.27 0.34 15.63
N ASP A 118 -13.20 1.62 15.24
CA ASP A 118 -13.84 2.13 14.02
C ASP A 118 -13.22 1.56 12.76
N GLY A 119 -11.88 1.52 12.69
CA GLY A 119 -11.17 0.93 11.56
C GLY A 119 -11.48 -0.56 11.40
N PHE A 120 -11.47 -1.31 12.50
CA PHE A 120 -11.75 -2.74 12.47
C PHE A 120 -13.19 -3.02 12.03
N ALA A 121 -14.17 -2.23 12.49
CA ALA A 121 -15.55 -2.34 12.05
C ALA A 121 -15.68 -2.12 10.53
N ARG A 122 -15.00 -1.11 9.98
CA ARG A 122 -14.94 -0.86 8.53
C ARG A 122 -14.24 -1.99 7.77
N MET A 123 -13.13 -2.53 8.28
CA MET A 123 -12.45 -3.66 7.64
C MET A 123 -13.27 -4.94 7.67
N LYS A 124 -14.04 -5.17 8.74
CA LYS A 124 -14.97 -6.28 8.85
C LYS A 124 -16.12 -6.19 7.85
N SER A 125 -16.70 -5.01 7.63
CA SER A 125 -17.78 -4.87 6.65
C SER A 125 -17.30 -5.00 5.20
N VAL A 126 -16.03 -4.67 4.94
CA VAL A 126 -15.50 -4.56 3.58
C VAL A 126 -14.75 -5.81 3.10
N VAL A 127 -13.78 -6.28 3.88
CA VAL A 127 -12.87 -7.36 3.46
C VAL A 127 -13.45 -8.72 3.84
N LEU A 128 -14.07 -8.78 5.02
CA LEU A 128 -14.47 -10.05 5.63
C LEU A 128 -15.87 -10.49 5.16
N SER A 129 -16.71 -9.57 4.68
CA SER A 129 -18.03 -9.90 4.11
C SER A 129 -17.95 -10.75 2.84
N LYS A 130 -16.85 -10.67 2.09
CA LYS A 130 -16.61 -11.42 0.85
C LYS A 130 -16.04 -12.84 1.08
N MET A 131 -15.72 -13.21 2.32
CA MET A 131 -15.13 -14.51 2.64
C MET A 131 -16.19 -15.57 2.95
N PRO A 132 -15.99 -16.83 2.52
CA PRO A 132 -16.89 -17.93 2.87
C PRO A 132 -16.80 -18.29 4.36
N PHE A 133 -17.88 -18.87 4.88
CA PHE A 133 -17.85 -19.54 6.18
C PHE A 133 -17.01 -20.83 6.08
N PRO A 134 -16.20 -21.21 7.09
CA PRO A 134 -15.99 -20.54 8.39
C PRO A 134 -14.81 -19.55 8.41
N VAL A 135 -14.08 -19.39 7.30
CA VAL A 135 -12.87 -18.55 7.20
C VAL A 135 -13.12 -17.11 7.66
N ARG A 136 -14.30 -16.57 7.34
CA ARG A 136 -14.77 -15.24 7.76
C ARG A 136 -14.79 -15.02 9.29
N LEU A 137 -14.87 -16.07 10.11
CA LEU A 137 -14.86 -15.96 11.58
C LEU A 137 -13.44 -15.92 12.17
N ILE A 138 -12.50 -16.62 11.53
CA ILE A 138 -11.15 -16.85 12.07
C ILE A 138 -10.18 -15.78 11.60
N VAL A 139 -10.17 -15.48 10.29
CA VAL A 139 -9.25 -14.53 9.66
C VAL A 139 -9.26 -13.12 10.29
N PRO A 140 -10.41 -12.52 10.66
CA PRO A 140 -10.42 -11.20 11.32
C PRO A 140 -9.59 -11.15 12.60
N VAL A 141 -9.70 -12.22 13.42
CA VAL A 141 -9.05 -12.30 14.72
C VAL A 141 -7.54 -12.44 14.56
N ILE A 142 -7.12 -13.33 13.64
CA ILE A 142 -5.71 -13.52 13.31
C ILE A 142 -5.12 -12.23 12.72
N ALA A 143 -5.78 -11.63 11.73
CA ALA A 143 -5.32 -10.41 11.07
C ALA A 143 -5.15 -9.26 12.08
N ARG A 144 -6.10 -9.08 13.00
CA ARG A 144 -6.00 -8.08 14.06
C ARG A 144 -4.84 -8.37 15.02
N ARG A 145 -4.68 -9.62 15.47
CA ARG A 145 -3.58 -10.01 16.39
C ARG A 145 -2.21 -9.80 15.75
N GLU A 146 -2.02 -10.28 14.53
CA GLU A 146 -0.75 -10.15 13.81
C GLU A 146 -0.42 -8.70 13.49
N THR A 147 -1.42 -7.92 13.05
CA THR A 147 -1.21 -6.50 12.78
C THR A 147 -0.89 -5.73 14.05
N ALA A 148 -1.59 -6.00 15.15
CA ALA A 148 -1.30 -5.39 16.45
C ALA A 148 0.12 -5.73 16.94
N LYS A 149 0.56 -6.98 16.77
CA LYS A 149 1.92 -7.42 17.10
C LYS A 149 2.97 -6.65 16.27
N ARG A 150 2.78 -6.57 14.96
CA ARG A 150 3.69 -5.85 14.04
C ARG A 150 3.73 -4.35 14.33
N SER A 151 2.58 -3.71 14.49
CA SER A 151 2.51 -2.28 14.84
C SER A 151 3.16 -1.99 16.19
N ARG A 152 3.03 -2.88 17.19
CA ARG A 152 3.70 -2.72 18.49
C ARG A 152 5.21 -2.89 18.38
N ALA A 153 5.69 -3.87 17.62
CA ALA A 153 7.13 -4.08 17.39
C ALA A 153 7.79 -2.86 16.73
N GLN A 154 7.06 -2.18 15.83
CA GLN A 154 7.45 -0.89 15.23
C GLN A 154 7.21 0.35 16.13
N GLY A 155 6.75 0.17 17.37
CA GLY A 155 6.50 1.26 18.32
C GLY A 155 5.23 2.09 18.08
N VAL A 156 4.64 2.06 16.87
CA VAL A 156 3.36 2.74 16.57
C VAL A 156 2.22 2.23 17.45
N GLY A 157 2.16 0.92 17.69
CA GLY A 157 1.13 0.26 18.48
C GLY A 157 1.28 0.43 20.00
N LEU A 158 2.36 1.07 20.47
CA LEU A 158 2.57 1.44 21.88
C LEU A 158 1.95 2.80 22.22
N LYS A 159 1.64 3.61 21.20
CA LYS A 159 1.07 4.94 21.39
C LYS A 159 -0.45 4.84 21.54
N ASP A 160 -0.97 5.60 22.49
CA ASP A 160 -2.42 5.71 22.72
C ASP A 160 -3.10 6.26 21.45
N ALA A 161 -4.25 5.72 21.04
CA ALA A 161 -4.87 6.07 19.75
C ALA A 161 -5.18 7.58 19.65
N ARG A 162 -5.54 8.21 20.79
CA ARG A 162 -5.74 9.68 20.89
C ARG A 162 -4.44 10.48 20.84
N ARG A 163 -3.33 9.93 21.34
CA ARG A 163 -2.01 10.60 21.35
C ARG A 163 -1.30 10.53 19.99
N SER A 164 -1.57 9.49 19.21
CA SER A 164 -0.86 9.18 17.95
C SER A 164 -1.08 10.20 16.82
N CYS A 165 -2.30 10.73 16.67
CA CYS A 165 -2.59 11.76 15.66
C CYS A 165 -2.62 13.19 16.24
N GLY A 166 -2.94 13.36 17.53
CA GLY A 166 -3.25 14.67 18.09
C GLY A 166 -2.08 15.48 18.67
N ASN A 167 -1.00 14.83 19.13
CA ASN A 167 0.08 15.50 19.87
C ASN A 167 1.35 15.72 19.05
N SER A 168 1.61 14.89 18.04
CA SER A 168 2.77 15.05 17.15
C SER A 168 2.69 16.42 16.45
N VAL A 169 1.58 16.71 15.79
CA VAL A 169 1.35 17.96 15.07
C VAL A 169 1.42 19.18 16.00
N ARG A 170 0.83 19.11 17.20
CA ARG A 170 0.89 20.21 18.19
C ARG A 170 2.26 20.44 18.79
N ARG A 171 3.14 19.42 18.81
CA ARG A 171 4.52 19.55 19.29
C ARG A 171 5.39 20.28 18.27
N TRP A 172 5.24 19.94 16.99
CA TRP A 172 5.95 20.59 15.89
C TRP A 172 5.49 22.03 15.64
N MET A 173 4.20 22.33 15.83
CA MET A 173 3.66 23.70 15.67
C MET A 173 4.03 24.68 16.81
N ARG A 174 4.71 24.22 17.87
CA ARG A 174 5.15 25.05 19.00
C ARG A 174 6.68 25.23 19.06
N SER A 175 7.39 24.72 18.06
CA SER A 175 8.85 24.86 17.88
C SER A 175 9.09 25.74 16.66
#